data_AF-C6R690-F1
#
_entry.id   AF-C6R690-F1
#
_cell.length_a   1.000
_cell.length_b   1.000
_cell.length_c   1.000
_cell.angle_alpha   90.00
_cell.angle_beta   90.00
_cell.angle_gamma   90.00
#
_symmetry.space_group_name_H-M   'P 1'
#
loop_
_entity.id
_entity.type
_entity.pdbx_description
1 polymer ?
#
loop_
_entity_poly.entity_id
_entity_poly.type
_entity_poly.pdbx_seq_one_letter_code
_entity_poly.pdbx_strand_id
1 'polypeptide(L)'
;MRYLDIYQDDTLIITYQGDRVVIECKDYGGKIHAAQWVREAAEEAKNDNARAGLAVVKRRGVTDPDKQYVLTELGQLLALLRGHHND
;
A
#
# COMPACT_ATOMS: atom_id res chain seq x y z
N MET A 1 -11.89 -15.64 -5.10
CA MET A 1 -11.40 -14.75 -4.02
C MET A 1 -11.57 -13.31 -4.52
N ARG A 2 -12.71 -12.67 -4.21
CA ARG A 2 -12.98 -11.27 -4.57
C ARG A 2 -12.60 -10.42 -3.37
N TYR A 3 -11.41 -9.85 -3.38
CA TYR A 3 -11.05 -8.70 -2.57
C TYR A 3 -11.16 -7.51 -3.51
N LEU A 4 -12.11 -6.60 -3.31
CA LEU A 4 -12.11 -5.24 -3.88
C LEU A 4 -13.47 -4.60 -3.54
N ASP A 5 -13.55 -4.01 -2.35
CA ASP A 5 -14.41 -2.84 -2.17
C ASP A 5 -13.55 -1.64 -2.58
N ILE A 6 -13.77 -1.14 -3.80
CA ILE A 6 -13.04 0.01 -4.35
C ILE A 6 -13.69 1.27 -3.76
N TYR A 7 -13.00 1.89 -2.81
CA TYR A 7 -13.23 3.31 -2.51
C TYR A 7 -12.52 4.15 -3.58
N GLN A 8 -13.08 5.33 -3.80
CA GLN A 8 -12.63 6.40 -4.71
C GLN A 8 -11.11 6.42 -5.04
N ASP A 9 -10.79 6.57 -6.33
CA ASP A 9 -9.44 6.82 -6.90
C ASP A 9 -8.29 5.91 -6.38
N ASP A 10 -7.95 4.88 -7.17
CA ASP A 10 -6.74 4.05 -7.09
C ASP A 10 -6.37 3.42 -5.73
N THR A 11 -7.25 3.52 -4.73
CA THR A 11 -7.04 3.05 -3.36
C THR A 11 -7.83 1.78 -3.08
N LEU A 12 -7.15 0.79 -2.51
CA LEU A 12 -7.68 -0.50 -2.10
C LEU A 12 -7.39 -0.70 -0.61
N ILE A 13 -8.37 -1.22 0.12
CA ILE A 13 -8.20 -1.64 1.51
C ILE A 13 -8.38 -3.14 1.59
N ILE A 14 -7.40 -3.85 2.14
CA ILE A 14 -7.47 -5.30 2.37
C ILE A 14 -7.40 -5.61 3.86
N THR A 15 -7.90 -6.78 4.23
CA THR A 15 -7.65 -7.36 5.56
C THR A 15 -6.49 -8.35 5.48
N TYR A 16 -5.46 -8.13 6.29
CA TYR A 16 -4.29 -8.99 6.41
C TYR A 16 -3.96 -9.22 7.88
N GLN A 17 -3.92 -10.49 8.29
CA GLN A 17 -3.69 -10.91 9.69
C GLN A 17 -4.61 -10.23 10.74
N GLY A 18 -5.85 -9.93 10.35
CA GLY A 18 -6.84 -9.28 11.22
C GLY A 18 -6.82 -7.76 11.16
N ASP A 19 -5.87 -7.13 10.48
CA ASP A 19 -5.76 -5.68 10.37
C ASP A 19 -6.11 -5.19 8.97
N ARG A 20 -6.56 -3.93 8.89
CA ARG A 20 -6.70 -3.21 7.62
C ARG A 20 -5.31 -2.82 7.11
N VAL A 21 -5.13 -2.89 5.80
CA VAL A 21 -3.96 -2.39 5.08
C VAL A 21 -4.46 -1.56 3.91
N VAL A 22 -4.00 -0.31 3.83
CA VAL A 22 -4.28 0.58 2.71
C VAL A 22 -3.24 0.38 1.64
N ILE A 23 -3.69 0.28 0.39
CA ILE A 23 -2.87 0.13 -0.80
C ILE A 23 -3.31 1.21 -1.79
N GLU A 24 -2.40 2.10 -2.15
CA GLU A 24 -2.65 3.13 -3.14
C GLU A 24 -1.85 2.83 -4.41
N CYS A 25 -2.51 2.79 -5.57
CA CYS A 25 -1.85 2.58 -6.85
C CYS A 25 -1.42 3.91 -7.46
N LYS A 26 -0.17 3.99 -7.95
CA LYS A 26 0.40 5.21 -8.53
C LYS A 26 0.89 4.95 -9.96
N ASP A 27 0.47 5.81 -10.89
CA ASP A 27 1.00 5.87 -12.26
C ASP A 27 1.43 7.32 -12.58
N TYR A 28 2.74 7.55 -12.68
CA TYR A 28 3.28 8.86 -13.04
C TYR A 28 4.38 8.77 -14.10
N GLY A 29 4.04 8.15 -15.25
CA GLY A 29 4.87 8.18 -16.45
C GLY A 29 6.27 7.57 -16.29
N GLY A 30 6.45 6.72 -15.27
CA GLY A 30 7.71 6.06 -14.92
C GLY A 30 8.63 6.82 -13.98
N LYS A 31 8.26 8.00 -13.48
CA LYS A 31 9.02 8.71 -12.43
C LYS A 31 8.54 8.23 -11.06
N ILE A 32 9.46 8.03 -10.12
CA ILE A 32 9.13 7.62 -8.75
C ILE A 32 9.22 8.83 -7.82
N HIS A 33 8.11 9.18 -7.17
CA HIS A 33 8.04 10.23 -6.15
C HIS A 33 7.96 9.63 -4.75
N ALA A 34 9.01 8.87 -4.37
CA ALA A 34 8.97 7.98 -3.20
C ALA A 34 8.54 8.68 -1.91
N ALA A 35 9.14 9.83 -1.58
CA ALA A 35 8.83 10.56 -0.35
C ALA A 35 7.37 11.04 -0.29
N GLN A 36 6.83 11.52 -1.42
CA GLN A 36 5.45 11.99 -1.50
C GLN A 36 4.48 10.82 -1.31
N TRP A 37 4.65 9.75 -2.10
CA TRP A 37 3.69 8.65 -2.12
C TRP A 37 3.74 7.79 -0.86
N VAL A 38 4.91 7.65 -0.23
CA VAL A 38 5.00 7.00 1.08
C VAL A 38 4.25 7.81 2.15
N ARG A 39 4.35 9.15 2.10
CA ARG A 39 3.63 10.03 3.04
C ARG A 39 2.11 9.95 2.83
N GLU A 40 1.65 10.03 1.59
CA GLU A 40 0.23 9.92 1.22
C GLU A 40 -0.35 8.57 1.68
N ALA A 41 0.31 7.45 1.36
CA ALA A 41 -0.14 6.14 1.80
C ALA A 41 -0.18 6.00 3.33
N ALA A 42 0.79 6.58 4.05
CA ALA A 42 0.79 6.60 5.52
C ALA A 42 -0.31 7.48 6.11
N GLU A 43 -0.69 8.58 5.44
CA GLU A 43 -1.82 9.43 5.80
C GLU A 43 -3.14 8.68 5.61
N GLU A 44 -3.33 8.02 4.47
CA GLU A 44 -4.55 7.22 4.23
C GLU A 44 -4.67 6.04 5.20
N ALA A 45 -3.57 5.35 5.50
CA ALA A 45 -3.57 4.30 6.51
C ALA A 45 -4.03 4.82 7.90
N LYS A 46 -3.64 6.04 8.27
CA LYS A 46 -4.10 6.66 9.51
C LYS A 46 -5.59 7.00 9.44
N ASN A 47 -6.06 7.56 8.33
CA ASN A 47 -7.46 7.90 8.11
C ASN A 47 -8.37 6.65 8.20
N ASP A 48 -7.90 5.52 7.68
CA ASP A 48 -8.62 4.25 7.63
C ASP A 48 -8.43 3.34 8.85
N ASN A 49 -7.74 3.84 9.89
CA ASN A 49 -7.35 3.06 11.07
C ASN A 49 -6.69 1.72 10.67
N ALA A 50 -5.80 1.78 9.69
CA ALA A 50 -5.08 0.65 9.11
C ALA A 50 -3.68 0.51 9.73
N ARG A 51 -3.20 -0.72 9.82
CA ARG A 51 -1.87 -1.03 10.34
C ARG A 51 -0.75 -0.45 9.48
N ALA A 52 -0.96 -0.41 8.16
CA ALA A 52 0.06 0.02 7.21
C ALA A 52 -0.57 0.62 5.95
N GLY A 53 0.19 1.51 5.32
CA GLY A 53 -0.09 2.09 4.01
C GLY A 53 1.01 1.74 3.02
N LEU A 54 0.61 1.25 1.84
CA LEU A 54 1.52 0.85 0.79
C LEU A 54 1.22 1.65 -0.48
N ALA A 55 2.24 2.15 -1.16
CA ALA A 55 2.10 2.69 -2.50
C ALA A 55 2.59 1.64 -3.52
N VAL A 56 1.70 1.14 -4.38
CA VAL A 56 2.03 0.29 -5.52
C VAL A 56 2.31 1.18 -6.73
N VAL A 57 3.56 1.23 -7.15
CA VAL A 57 4.03 2.12 -8.22
C VAL A 57 4.20 1.36 -9.52
N LYS A 58 3.51 1.80 -10.55
CA LYS A 58 3.64 1.27 -11.89
C LYS A 58 5.02 1.58 -12.48
N ARG A 59 5.74 0.54 -12.88
CA ARG A 59 6.96 0.61 -13.68
C ARG A 59 6.61 0.82 -15.14
N ARG A 60 7.21 1.84 -15.73
CA ARG A 60 7.06 2.12 -17.15
C ARG A 60 7.58 0.94 -17.98
N GLY A 61 6.77 0.51 -18.94
CA GLY A 61 7.10 -0.59 -19.86
C GLY A 61 6.99 -1.99 -19.24
N VAL A 62 6.50 -2.13 -18.01
CA VAL A 62 6.30 -3.43 -17.35
C VAL A 62 4.80 -3.68 -17.22
N THR A 63 4.28 -4.64 -17.98
CA THR A 63 2.86 -5.03 -17.97
C THR A 63 2.54 -6.14 -16.96
N ASP A 64 3.57 -6.88 -16.54
CA ASP A 64 3.46 -7.92 -15.53
C ASP A 64 3.18 -7.28 -14.15
N PRO A 65 2.00 -7.54 -13.53
CA PRO A 65 1.63 -6.92 -12.27
C PRO A 65 2.53 -7.34 -11.10
N ASP A 66 3.17 -8.52 -11.15
CA ASP A 66 4.06 -8.99 -10.08
C ASP A 66 5.42 -8.29 -10.09
N LYS A 67 5.72 -7.53 -11.15
CA LYS A 67 6.99 -6.84 -11.35
C LYS A 67 6.94 -5.34 -11.06
N GLN A 68 5.83 -4.83 -10.51
CA GLN A 68 5.67 -3.43 -10.09
C GLN A 68 6.43 -3.14 -8.79
N TYR A 69 6.61 -1.87 -8.44
CA TYR A 69 7.28 -1.52 -7.18
C TYR A 69 6.26 -1.32 -6.06
N VAL A 70 6.68 -1.62 -4.83
CA VAL A 70 5.93 -1.30 -3.62
C VAL A 70 6.82 -0.40 -2.75
N LEU A 71 6.28 0.72 -2.32
CA LEU A 71 6.94 1.68 -1.44
C LEU A 71 6.15 1.81 -0.14
N THR A 72 6.86 1.83 0.98
CA THR A 72 6.31 2.09 2.32
C THR A 72 7.44 2.48 3.27
N GLU A 73 7.11 2.93 4.48
CA GLU A 73 8.08 3.10 5.55
C GLU A 73 8.53 1.73 6.09
N LEU A 74 9.81 1.61 6.46
CA LEU A 74 10.34 0.36 7.02
C LEU A 74 9.55 -0.11 8.26
N GLY A 75 9.09 0.82 9.10
CA GLY A 75 8.29 0.51 10.28
C GLY A 75 6.96 -0.17 9.93
N GLN A 76 6.29 0.30 8.87
CA GLN A 76 5.04 -0.30 8.40
C GLN A 76 5.27 -1.68 7.77
N LEU A 77 6.36 -1.86 7.00
CA LEU A 77 6.74 -3.19 6.52
C LEU A 77 6.98 -4.16 7.68
N LEU A 78 7.73 -3.73 8.70
CA LEU A 78 7.98 -4.57 9.87
C LEU A 78 6.70 -4.89 10.65
N ALA A 79 5.76 -3.94 10.74
CA ALA A 79 4.46 -4.15 11.37
C ALA A 79 3.63 -5.22 10.62
N LEU A 80 3.70 -5.25 9.28
CA LEU A 80 3.07 -6.30 8.47
C LEU A 80 3.74 -7.66 8.65
N LEU A 81 5.07 -7.70 8.69
CA LEU A 81 5.82 -8.96 8.74
C LEU A 81 5.80 -9.64 10.12
N ARG A 82 5.80 -8.85 11.20
CA ARG A 82 5.80 -9.39 12.57
C ARG A 82 4.43 -9.89 13.03
N GLY A 83 3.35 -9.42 12.39
CA GLY A 83 1.98 -9.65 12.84
C GLY A 83 1.68 -9.02 14.20
N HIS A 84 0.49 -9.30 14.74
CA HIS A 84 0.21 -9.00 16.15
C HIS A 84 1.11 -9.87 17.03
N HIS A 85 1.93 -9.23 17.87
CA HIS A 85 2.41 -9.89 19.09
C HIS A 85 1.18 -10.06 19.97
N ASN A 86 0.61 -11.27 20.01
CA ASN A 86 -0.31 -11.64 21.07
C ASN A 86 0.52 -11.76 22.35
N ASP A 87 0.49 -10.72 23.18
CA ASP A 87 0.74 -10.81 24.63
C ASP A 87 -0.61 -10.74 25.35
#